data_AF-A0A291IGY7-F1
#
_entry.id   AF-A0A291IGY7-F1
#
_cell.length_a   1.000
_cell.length_b   1.000
_cell.length_c   1.000
_cell.angle_alpha   90.00
_cell.angle_beta   90.00
_cell.angle_gamma   90.00
#
_symmetry.space_group_name_H-M   'P 1'
#
loop_
_entity.id
_entity.type
_entity.pdbx_description
1 polymer ?
#
loop_
_entity_poly.entity_id
_entity_poly.type
_entity_poly.pdbx_seq_one_letter_code
_entity_poly.pdbx_strand_id
1 'polypeptide(L)'
;MSNQQIIAATQAWLNSFVIAYNICPFAKREQQRNRIRYRVEHGNSIESCLNTLIDECIHLDTHPETETTLLILAEFFDDFDDYLDLLAIAEQLLIDQGYEGVYQLASFHPHYRFADSDETDPANYTNRSPYPMLHLLRESSIENALATYPDPAGIPQRNIELTRRLGMKKLEEILRACFESASSAGDA
;
A
#
# COMPACT_ATOMS: atom_id res chain seq x y z
N MET A 1 -7.86 -2.42 -17.21
CA MET A 1 -8.60 -1.29 -16.59
C MET A 1 -7.84 -0.01 -16.91
N SER A 2 -8.51 1.14 -16.98
CA SER A 2 -7.79 2.42 -17.11
C SER A 2 -7.07 2.78 -15.81
N ASN A 3 -6.03 3.61 -15.89
CA ASN A 3 -5.29 4.07 -14.70
C ASN A 3 -6.24 4.75 -13.70
N GLN A 4 -7.23 5.49 -14.19
CA GLN A 4 -8.25 6.12 -13.35
C GLN A 4 -9.08 5.11 -12.57
N GLN A 5 -9.47 3.98 -13.19
CA GLN A 5 -10.20 2.91 -12.50
C GLN A 5 -9.33 2.24 -11.43
N ILE A 6 -8.06 1.95 -11.74
CA ILE A 6 -7.10 1.34 -10.80
C ILE A 6 -6.86 2.25 -9.59
N ILE A 7 -6.66 3.54 -9.85
CA ILE A 7 -6.49 4.56 -8.81
C ILE A 7 -7.78 4.69 -7.98
N ALA A 8 -8.95 4.74 -8.61
CA ALA A 8 -10.23 4.83 -7.91
C ALA A 8 -10.48 3.63 -6.99
N ALA A 9 -10.17 2.40 -7.43
CA ALA A 9 -10.28 1.21 -6.59
C ALA A 9 -9.32 1.26 -5.40
N THR A 10 -8.08 1.70 -5.63
CA THR A 10 -7.08 1.86 -4.56
C THR A 10 -7.48 2.94 -3.55
N GLN A 11 -8.02 4.07 -4.01
CA GLN A 11 -8.56 5.12 -3.15
C GLN A 11 -9.79 4.65 -2.37
N ALA A 12 -10.68 3.87 -3.00
CA ALA A 12 -11.82 3.27 -2.33
C ALA A 12 -11.38 2.32 -1.21
N TRP A 13 -10.36 1.49 -1.45
CA TRP A 13 -9.77 0.63 -0.42
C TRP A 13 -9.13 1.44 0.71
N LEU A 14 -8.33 2.46 0.38
CA LEU A 14 -7.71 3.33 1.38
C LEU A 14 -8.77 3.98 2.29
N ASN A 15 -9.88 4.45 1.71
CA ASN A 15 -10.94 5.12 2.47
C ASN A 15 -11.81 4.12 3.26
N SER A 16 -12.24 3.02 2.63
CA SER A 16 -13.23 2.09 3.19
C SER A 16 -12.65 1.04 4.13
N PHE A 17 -11.35 0.76 4.01
CA PHE A 17 -10.64 -0.18 4.88
C PHE A 17 -9.63 0.54 5.76
N VAL A 18 -8.57 1.09 5.16
CA VAL A 18 -7.41 1.61 5.92
C VAL A 18 -7.82 2.77 6.85
N ILE A 19 -8.55 3.75 6.34
CA ILE A 19 -8.99 4.93 7.12
C ILE A 19 -10.21 4.61 7.98
N ALA A 20 -11.24 3.95 7.43
CA ALA A 20 -12.48 3.68 8.16
C ALA A 20 -12.26 2.78 9.39
N TYR A 21 -11.35 1.80 9.29
CA TYR A 21 -11.02 0.89 10.39
C TYR A 21 -9.72 1.27 11.11
N ASN A 22 -9.11 2.41 10.76
CA ASN A 22 -7.90 2.93 11.37
C ASN A 22 -6.75 1.90 11.40
N ILE A 23 -6.55 1.19 10.28
CA ILE A 23 -5.45 0.22 10.10
C ILE A 23 -4.10 0.95 10.12
N CYS A 24 -4.01 2.06 9.38
CA CYS A 24 -2.90 2.99 9.50
C CYS A 24 -3.43 4.31 10.08
N PRO A 25 -3.06 4.68 11.33
CA PRO A 25 -3.56 5.89 11.97
C PRO A 25 -3.08 7.18 11.30
N PHE A 26 -2.07 7.10 10.43
CA PHE A 26 -1.45 8.24 9.78
C PHE A 26 -2.06 8.55 8.40
N ALA A 27 -2.71 7.57 7.77
CA ALA A 27 -3.22 7.67 6.40
C ALA A 27 -4.28 8.78 6.22
N LYS A 28 -5.17 8.95 7.22
CA LYS A 28 -6.30 9.90 7.12
C LYS A 28 -5.84 11.34 6.89
N ARG A 29 -4.78 11.77 7.58
CA ARG A 29 -4.27 13.15 7.50
C ARG A 29 -3.71 13.43 6.10
N GLU A 30 -2.91 12.50 5.58
CA GLU A 30 -2.28 12.68 4.27
C GLU A 30 -3.28 12.59 3.12
N GLN A 31 -4.27 11.69 3.23
CA GLN A 31 -5.36 11.59 2.25
C GLN A 31 -6.20 12.88 2.20
N GLN A 32 -6.60 13.43 3.36
CA GLN A 32 -7.41 14.67 3.41
C GLN A 32 -6.66 15.89 2.88
N ARG A 33 -5.33 15.88 2.94
CA ARG A 33 -4.47 16.94 2.42
C ARG A 33 -4.03 16.72 0.97
N ASN A 34 -4.49 15.64 0.32
CA ASN A 34 -4.07 15.24 -1.03
C ASN A 34 -2.54 15.08 -1.16
N ARG A 35 -1.89 14.51 -0.13
CA ARG A 35 -0.44 14.29 -0.08
C ARG A 35 -0.02 12.86 -0.38
N ILE A 36 -0.98 12.02 -0.77
CA ILE A 36 -0.74 10.65 -1.24
C ILE A 36 -0.79 10.67 -2.76
N ARG A 37 0.34 10.36 -3.38
CA ARG A 37 0.45 10.18 -4.82
C ARG A 37 0.12 8.74 -5.19
N TYR A 38 -0.62 8.55 -6.27
CA TYR A 38 -0.96 7.24 -6.83
C TYR A 38 -0.30 7.11 -8.19
N ARG A 39 0.66 6.19 -8.33
CA ARG A 39 1.39 5.93 -9.57
C ARG A 39 1.03 4.53 -10.07
N VAL A 40 0.46 4.42 -11.26
CA VAL A 40 0.15 3.13 -11.89
C VAL A 40 1.30 2.74 -12.80
N GLU A 41 1.80 1.52 -12.62
CA GLU A 41 2.83 0.88 -13.44
C GLU A 41 2.23 -0.28 -14.26
N HIS A 42 2.53 -0.31 -15.56
CA HIS A 42 2.06 -1.32 -16.51
C HIS A 42 3.19 -2.25 -17.00
N GLY A 43 4.40 -2.03 -16.52
CA GLY A 43 5.56 -2.84 -16.78
C GLY A 43 5.34 -4.30 -16.37
N ASN A 44 5.92 -5.20 -17.15
CA ASN A 44 5.80 -6.66 -17.00
C ASN A 44 7.12 -7.31 -16.58
N SER A 45 8.03 -6.52 -16.00
CA SER A 45 9.33 -6.99 -15.53
C SER A 45 9.72 -6.31 -14.23
N ILE A 46 10.53 -7.01 -13.43
CA ILE A 46 11.14 -6.45 -12.22
C ILE A 46 11.87 -5.15 -12.54
N GLU A 47 12.69 -5.12 -13.60
CA GLU A 47 13.44 -3.92 -14.01
C GLU A 47 12.54 -2.71 -14.26
N SER A 48 11.42 -2.89 -14.97
CA SER A 48 10.49 -1.79 -15.24
C SER A 48 9.87 -1.23 -13.95
N CYS A 49 9.50 -2.11 -13.01
CA CYS A 49 8.95 -1.70 -11.73
C CYS A 49 9.98 -0.98 -10.85
N LEU A 50 11.23 -1.46 -10.84
CA LEU A 50 12.33 -0.85 -10.09
C LEU A 50 12.71 0.53 -10.63
N ASN A 51 12.72 0.72 -11.94
CA ASN A 51 12.94 2.03 -12.54
C ASN A 51 11.87 3.03 -12.08
N THR A 52 10.58 2.63 -12.12
CA THR A 52 9.49 3.48 -11.66
C THR A 52 9.55 3.72 -10.15
N LEU A 53 10.00 2.75 -9.35
CA LEU A 53 10.23 2.95 -7.91
C LEU A 53 11.24 4.08 -7.66
N ILE A 54 12.35 4.10 -8.40
CA ILE A 54 13.37 5.14 -8.28
C ILE A 54 12.88 6.49 -8.81
N ASP A 55 12.14 6.52 -9.91
CA ASP A 55 11.50 7.75 -10.40
C ASP A 55 10.58 8.37 -9.33
N GLU A 56 9.86 7.54 -8.58
CA GLU A 56 8.99 8.01 -7.50
C GLU A 56 9.77 8.44 -6.25
N CYS A 57 10.95 7.87 -5.97
CA CYS A 57 11.85 8.40 -4.95
C CYS A 57 12.36 9.81 -5.33
N ILE A 58 12.80 10.00 -6.58
CA ILE A 58 13.23 11.29 -7.12
C ILE A 58 12.07 12.31 -7.08
N HIS A 59 10.85 11.87 -7.38
CA HIS A 59 9.67 12.71 -7.25
C HIS A 59 9.50 13.20 -5.81
N LEU A 60 9.56 12.29 -4.82
CA LEU A 60 9.46 12.66 -3.42
C LEU A 60 10.62 13.58 -2.97
N ASP A 61 11.83 13.42 -3.50
CA ASP A 61 12.94 14.33 -3.17
C ASP A 61 12.67 15.77 -3.63
N THR A 62 11.96 15.92 -4.74
CA THR A 62 11.74 17.22 -5.40
C THR A 62 10.38 17.85 -5.09
N HIS A 63 9.44 17.09 -4.51
CA HIS A 63 8.05 17.51 -4.23
C HIS A 63 7.70 17.31 -2.75
N PRO A 64 8.13 18.21 -1.84
CA PRO A 64 7.89 18.08 -0.39
C PRO A 64 6.41 18.13 0.01
N GLU A 65 5.54 18.65 -0.86
CA GLU A 65 4.08 18.61 -0.69
C GLU A 65 3.52 17.19 -0.79
N THR A 66 4.15 16.28 -1.55
CA THR A 66 3.81 14.86 -1.58
C THR A 66 4.49 14.16 -0.39
N GLU A 67 3.69 13.51 0.45
CA GLU A 67 4.18 12.81 1.64
C GLU A 67 4.56 11.36 1.33
N THR A 68 3.78 10.68 0.48
CA THR A 68 3.94 9.26 0.20
C THR A 68 3.50 8.92 -1.22
N THR A 69 4.08 7.87 -1.81
CA THR A 69 3.63 7.32 -3.09
C THR A 69 3.13 5.89 -2.93
N LEU A 70 1.92 5.60 -3.40
CA LEU A 70 1.44 4.24 -3.68
C LEU A 70 1.74 3.91 -5.15
N LEU A 71 2.74 3.05 -5.37
CA LEU A 71 3.09 2.48 -6.66
C LEU A 71 2.27 1.22 -6.88
N ILE A 72 1.30 1.29 -7.79
CA ILE A 72 0.30 0.24 -8.07
C ILE A 72 0.72 -0.53 -9.32
N LEU A 73 0.89 -1.84 -9.21
CA LEU A 73 1.31 -2.70 -10.32
C LEU A 73 0.05 -3.28 -10.97
N ALA A 74 -0.24 -2.85 -12.19
CA ALA A 74 -1.54 -3.07 -12.83
C ALA A 74 -1.70 -4.44 -13.50
N GLU A 75 -0.60 -4.97 -14.05
CA GLU A 75 -0.62 -6.07 -15.03
C GLU A 75 0.31 -7.23 -14.71
N PHE A 76 1.14 -7.09 -13.67
CA PHE A 76 2.17 -8.08 -13.33
C PHE A 76 2.28 -8.22 -11.81
N PHE A 77 2.88 -9.33 -11.37
CA PHE A 77 3.01 -9.72 -9.95
C PHE A 77 1.69 -10.10 -9.28
N ASP A 78 0.78 -10.78 -10.00
CA ASP A 78 -0.39 -11.43 -9.38
C ASP A 78 0.01 -12.65 -8.53
N ASP A 79 1.12 -13.30 -8.90
CA ASP A 79 1.73 -14.35 -8.08
C ASP A 79 2.48 -13.73 -6.90
N PHE A 80 2.19 -14.23 -5.70
CA PHE A 80 2.71 -13.64 -4.47
C PHE A 80 4.21 -13.91 -4.27
N ASP A 81 4.73 -15.05 -4.75
CA ASP A 81 6.15 -15.37 -4.60
C ASP A 81 6.99 -14.49 -5.55
N ASP A 82 6.55 -14.30 -6.79
CA ASP A 82 7.16 -13.35 -7.73
C ASP A 82 7.15 -11.90 -7.17
N TYR A 83 6.07 -11.52 -6.49
CA TYR A 83 5.97 -10.23 -5.80
C TYR A 83 6.97 -10.09 -4.65
N LEU A 84 7.20 -11.16 -3.87
CA LEU A 84 8.19 -11.16 -2.78
C LEU A 84 9.62 -11.01 -3.31
N ASP A 85 9.94 -11.64 -4.45
CA ASP A 85 11.23 -11.44 -5.12
C ASP A 85 11.43 -9.99 -5.56
N LEU A 86 10.40 -9.37 -6.17
CA LEU A 86 10.42 -7.93 -6.47
C LEU A 86 10.67 -7.10 -5.22
N LEU A 87 9.94 -7.37 -4.13
CA LEU A 87 10.03 -6.61 -2.88
C LEU A 87 11.46 -6.67 -2.32
N ALA A 88 12.07 -7.85 -2.26
CA ALA A 88 13.43 -8.02 -1.75
C ALA A 88 14.46 -7.24 -2.59
N ILE A 89 14.31 -7.26 -3.92
CA ILE A 89 15.21 -6.50 -4.81
C ILE A 89 14.96 -5.00 -4.68
N ALA A 90 13.71 -4.57 -4.52
CA ALA A 90 13.34 -3.18 -4.32
C ALA A 90 13.94 -2.60 -3.03
N GLU A 91 13.86 -3.33 -1.92
CA GLU A 91 14.47 -2.94 -0.66
C GLU A 91 16.00 -2.79 -0.79
N GLN A 92 16.67 -3.76 -1.42
CA GLN A 92 18.11 -3.67 -1.65
C GLN A 92 18.47 -2.49 -2.57
N LEU A 93 17.68 -2.23 -3.61
CA LEU A 93 17.90 -1.13 -4.53
C LEU A 93 17.80 0.23 -3.82
N LEU A 94 16.86 0.40 -2.89
CA LEU A 94 16.76 1.64 -2.09
C LEU A 94 18.04 1.87 -1.28
N ILE A 95 18.61 0.82 -0.69
CA ILE A 95 19.90 0.91 0.02
C ILE A 95 21.01 1.32 -0.96
N ASP A 96 21.11 0.64 -2.10
CA ASP A 96 22.16 0.87 -3.10
C ASP A 96 22.10 2.28 -3.71
N GLN A 97 20.90 2.87 -3.81
CA GLN A 97 20.69 4.26 -4.27
C GLN A 97 20.82 5.30 -3.15
N GLY A 98 21.13 4.90 -1.92
CA GLY A 98 21.34 5.82 -0.79
C GLY A 98 20.04 6.34 -0.15
N TYR A 99 18.92 5.62 -0.33
CA TYR A 99 17.63 5.93 0.28
C TYR A 99 17.37 5.20 1.61
N GLU A 100 18.32 4.40 2.09
CA GLU A 100 18.30 3.84 3.45
C GLU A 100 18.19 4.98 4.49
N GLY A 101 17.22 4.88 5.41
CA GLY A 101 16.94 5.93 6.40
C GLY A 101 16.16 7.13 5.84
N VAL A 102 15.90 7.19 4.53
CA VAL A 102 15.17 8.29 3.87
C VAL A 102 13.74 7.85 3.56
N TYR A 103 13.61 6.72 2.88
CA TYR A 103 12.33 6.14 2.50
C TYR A 103 12.18 4.73 3.05
N GLN A 104 11.02 4.47 3.66
CA GLN A 104 10.59 3.14 4.04
C GLN A 104 9.65 2.59 2.95
N LEU A 105 9.82 1.30 2.64
CA LEU A 105 8.91 0.56 1.77
C LEU A 105 7.92 -0.24 2.61
N ALA A 106 6.62 -0.05 2.37
CA ALA A 106 5.59 -0.96 2.86
C ALA A 106 4.96 -1.71 1.67
N SER A 107 4.59 -2.97 1.90
CA SER A 107 4.16 -3.90 0.86
C SER A 107 2.70 -4.32 1.05
N PHE A 108 1.96 -4.35 -0.07
CA PHE A 108 0.59 -4.83 -0.11
C PHE A 108 0.32 -5.66 -1.36
N HIS A 109 -0.46 -6.72 -1.20
CA HIS A 109 -0.74 -7.67 -2.29
C HIS A 109 -2.14 -8.30 -2.13
N PRO A 110 -2.91 -8.56 -3.20
CA PRO A 110 -4.23 -9.19 -3.08
C PRO A 110 -4.20 -10.54 -2.34
N HIS A 111 -3.12 -11.29 -2.55
CA HIS A 111 -2.86 -12.59 -1.95
C HIS A 111 -1.86 -12.54 -0.79
N TYR A 112 -1.65 -11.36 -0.17
CA TYR A 112 -0.70 -11.23 0.94
C TYR A 112 -0.98 -12.30 2.01
N ARG A 113 0.08 -12.99 2.44
CA ARG A 113 0.06 -14.00 3.50
C ARG A 113 1.32 -13.85 4.35
N PHE A 114 1.15 -13.64 5.65
CA PHE A 114 2.28 -13.62 6.57
C PHE A 114 2.86 -15.04 6.73
N ALA A 115 4.18 -15.15 6.94
CA ALA A 115 4.89 -16.44 6.98
C ALA A 115 4.29 -17.43 8.01
N ASP A 116 3.87 -16.92 9.17
CA ASP A 116 3.31 -17.72 10.27
C ASP A 116 1.77 -17.76 10.28
N SER A 117 1.13 -17.47 9.15
CA SER A 117 -0.33 -17.28 9.03
C SER A 117 -0.94 -18.22 7.98
N ASP A 118 -2.10 -18.78 8.30
CA ASP A 118 -2.92 -19.51 7.33
C ASP A 118 -3.41 -18.58 6.23
N GLU A 119 -3.56 -19.08 5.01
CA GLU A 119 -4.06 -18.31 3.86
C GLU A 119 -5.45 -17.67 4.14
N THR A 120 -6.28 -18.34 4.93
CA THR A 120 -7.63 -17.88 5.28
C THR A 120 -7.69 -17.08 6.58
N ASP A 121 -6.56 -16.76 7.21
CA ASP A 121 -6.54 -15.88 8.38
C ASP A 121 -6.93 -14.45 7.97
N PRO A 122 -7.99 -13.86 8.56
CA PRO A 122 -8.33 -12.46 8.36
C PRO A 122 -7.18 -11.48 8.66
N ALA A 123 -6.22 -11.85 9.52
CA ALA A 123 -5.05 -11.05 9.82
C ALA A 123 -4.26 -10.65 8.57
N ASN A 124 -4.25 -11.50 7.53
CA ASN A 124 -3.59 -11.19 6.26
C ASN A 124 -4.15 -9.92 5.61
N TYR A 125 -5.41 -9.55 5.86
CA TYR A 125 -6.01 -8.34 5.30
C TYR A 125 -5.37 -7.03 5.77
N THR A 126 -4.54 -7.03 6.83
CA THR A 126 -3.79 -5.82 7.18
C THR A 126 -2.86 -5.37 6.06
N ASN A 127 -2.43 -6.31 5.21
CA ASN A 127 -1.57 -6.06 4.05
C ASN A 127 -2.19 -6.53 2.72
N ARG A 128 -3.46 -6.98 2.72
CA ARG A 128 -4.18 -7.21 1.45
C ARG A 128 -4.73 -5.93 0.88
N SER A 129 -4.58 -5.81 -0.43
CA SER A 129 -4.95 -4.65 -1.23
C SER A 129 -5.66 -5.07 -2.53
N PRO A 130 -6.28 -4.14 -3.27
CA PRO A 130 -6.93 -4.44 -4.55
C PRO A 130 -5.95 -4.90 -5.64
N TYR A 131 -4.73 -4.39 -5.60
CA TYR A 131 -3.65 -4.68 -6.56
C TYR A 131 -2.34 -4.91 -5.82
N PRO A 132 -1.35 -5.60 -6.42
CA PRO A 132 0.02 -5.56 -5.95
C PRO A 132 0.49 -4.10 -5.91
N MET A 133 1.09 -3.69 -4.79
CA MET A 133 1.59 -2.33 -4.67
C MET A 133 2.75 -2.22 -3.68
N LEU A 134 3.61 -1.25 -3.94
CA LEU A 134 4.66 -0.79 -3.06
C LEU A 134 4.31 0.62 -2.56
N HIS A 135 4.49 0.87 -1.27
CA HIS A 135 4.20 2.15 -0.66
C HIS A 135 5.48 2.79 -0.16
N LEU A 136 5.91 3.85 -0.84
CA LEU A 136 7.03 4.70 -0.42
C LEU A 136 6.56 5.71 0.63
N LEU A 137 7.20 5.67 1.79
CA LEU A 137 6.92 6.51 2.95
C LEU A 137 8.19 7.28 3.34
N ARG A 138 8.10 8.57 3.66
CA ARG A 138 9.22 9.29 4.28
C ARG A 138 9.45 8.74 5.69
N GLU A 139 10.64 8.20 5.94
CA GLU A 139 10.97 7.57 7.22
C GLU A 139 10.89 8.59 8.35
N SER A 140 11.49 9.77 8.16
CA SER A 140 11.40 10.88 9.13
C SER A 140 9.97 11.27 9.50
N SER A 141 9.02 11.22 8.56
CA SER A 141 7.61 11.53 8.83
C SER A 141 6.93 10.44 9.64
N ILE A 142 7.24 9.17 9.37
CA ILE A 142 6.73 8.02 10.12
C ILE A 142 7.29 8.05 11.54
N GLU A 143 8.59 8.25 11.73
CA GLU A 143 9.20 8.35 13.05
C GLU A 143 8.57 9.47 13.90
N ASN A 144 8.40 10.66 13.33
CA ASN A 144 7.75 11.79 14.00
C ASN A 144 6.30 11.47 14.39
N ALA A 145 5.56 10.77 13.51
CA ALA A 145 4.20 10.36 13.77
C ALA A 145 4.13 9.32 14.89
N LEU A 146 5.01 8.32 14.88
CA LEU A 146 5.10 7.28 15.91
C LEU A 146 5.51 7.86 17.28
N ALA A 147 6.43 8.82 17.32
CA ALA A 147 6.90 9.46 18.55
C ALA A 147 5.81 10.20 19.33
N THR A 148 4.76 10.66 18.62
CA THR A 148 3.63 11.39 19.22
C THR A 148 2.37 10.54 19.38
N TYR A 149 2.38 9.32 18.83
CA TYR A 149 1.24 8.42 18.91
C TYR A 149 1.24 7.67 20.26
N PRO A 150 0.11 7.57 20.99
CA PRO A 150 0.12 7.04 22.37
C PRO A 150 0.59 5.58 22.53
N ASP A 151 0.45 4.75 21.50
CA ASP A 151 0.87 3.34 21.50
C ASP A 151 1.17 2.88 20.06
N PRO A 152 2.36 3.18 19.52
CA PRO A 152 2.74 2.79 18.17
C PRO A 152 3.00 1.27 18.07
N ALA A 153 3.62 0.69 19.10
CA ALA A 153 3.97 -0.73 19.12
C ALA A 153 2.73 -1.65 19.12
N GLY A 154 1.60 -1.19 19.66
CA GLY A 154 0.33 -1.92 19.62
C GLY A 154 -0.46 -1.82 18.32
N ILE A 155 -0.01 -1.05 17.31
CA ILE A 155 -0.72 -0.96 16.01
C ILE A 155 -0.89 -2.33 15.35
N PRO A 156 0.16 -3.17 15.18
CA PRO A 156 0.03 -4.47 14.53
C PRO A 156 -0.96 -5.39 15.24
N GLN A 157 -0.85 -5.53 16.57
CA GLN A 157 -1.73 -6.42 17.34
C GLN A 157 -3.20 -5.97 17.27
N ARG A 158 -3.47 -4.66 17.37
CA ARG A 158 -4.84 -4.14 17.23
C ARG A 158 -5.42 -4.43 15.85
N ASN A 159 -4.62 -4.30 14.80
CA ASN A 159 -5.04 -4.56 13.43
C ASN A 159 -5.39 -6.04 13.24
N ILE A 160 -4.54 -6.95 13.75
CA ILE A 160 -4.78 -8.40 13.74
C ILE A 160 -6.09 -8.75 14.47
N GLU A 161 -6.29 -8.24 15.68
CA GLU A 161 -7.51 -8.49 16.45
C GLU A 161 -8.75 -7.91 15.77
N LEU A 162 -8.63 -6.74 15.15
CA LEU A 162 -9.71 -6.10 14.42
C LEU A 162 -10.12 -6.91 13.20
N THR A 163 -9.19 -7.28 12.33
CA THR A 163 -9.52 -8.04 11.10
C THR A 163 -10.07 -9.42 11.44
N ARG A 164 -9.53 -10.10 12.46
CA ARG A 164 -10.10 -11.37 12.95
C ARG A 164 -11.52 -11.22 13.50
N ARG A 165 -11.84 -10.12 14.20
CA ARG A 165 -13.21 -9.82 14.64
C ARG A 165 -14.16 -9.51 13.49
N LEU A 166 -13.70 -8.82 12.45
CA LEU A 166 -14.51 -8.55 11.25
C LEU A 166 -14.80 -9.85 10.48
N GLY A 167 -13.79 -10.73 10.40
CA GLY A 167 -13.87 -12.01 9.72
C GLY A 167 -13.77 -11.89 8.19
N MET A 168 -13.43 -13.00 7.54
CA MET A 168 -13.16 -13.08 6.09
C MET A 168 -14.29 -12.50 5.24
N LYS A 169 -15.53 -12.93 5.48
CA LYS A 169 -16.69 -12.51 4.68
C LYS A 169 -16.83 -10.98 4.60
N LYS A 170 -16.68 -10.29 5.74
CA LYS A 170 -16.83 -8.83 5.77
C LYS A 170 -15.69 -8.14 5.03
N LEU A 171 -14.47 -8.66 5.16
CA LEU A 171 -13.28 -8.11 4.52
C LEU A 171 -13.33 -8.30 3.00
N GLU A 172 -13.76 -9.47 2.54
CA GLU A 172 -14.01 -9.76 1.11
C GLU A 172 -15.07 -8.83 0.52
N GLU A 173 -16.17 -8.60 1.24
CA GLU A 173 -17.22 -7.66 0.82
C GLU A 173 -16.69 -6.22 0.69
N ILE A 174 -15.87 -5.76 1.64
CA ILE A 174 -15.23 -4.44 1.59
C ILE A 174 -14.32 -4.34 0.36
N LEU A 175 -13.46 -5.35 0.14
CA LEU A 175 -12.51 -5.34 -0.97
C LEU A 175 -13.23 -5.39 -2.32
N ARG A 176 -14.25 -6.24 -2.47
CA ARG A 176 -15.05 -6.35 -3.70
C ARG A 176 -15.73 -5.02 -4.05
N ALA A 177 -16.31 -4.33 -3.07
CA ALA A 177 -16.98 -3.05 -3.28
C ALA A 177 -16.05 -1.94 -3.81
N CYS A 178 -14.73 -2.07 -3.60
CA CYS A 178 -13.74 -1.13 -4.13
C CYS A 178 -13.69 -1.13 -5.67
N PHE A 179 -13.84 -2.31 -6.30
CA PHE A 179 -13.84 -2.44 -7.75
C PHE A 179 -15.16 -2.01 -8.40
N GLU A 180 -16.28 -2.23 -7.70
CA GLU A 180 -17.62 -1.80 -8.16
C GLU A 180 -17.71 -0.27 -8.19
N SER A 181 -17.18 0.39 -7.15
CA SER A 181 -17.12 1.86 -7.07
C SER A 181 -16.23 2.44 -8.17
N ALA A 182 -15.09 1.80 -8.48
CA ALA A 182 -14.18 2.24 -9.53
C ALA A 182 -14.77 2.11 -10.95
N SER A 183 -15.59 1.09 -11.19
CA SER A 183 -16.27 0.89 -12.47
C SER A 183 -17.22 2.05 -12.79
N SER A 184 -17.91 2.58 -11.77
CA SER A 184 -18.81 3.74 -11.92
C SER A 184 -18.10 5.08 -12.16
N ALA A 185 -16.80 5.18 -11.82
CA ALA A 185 -16.01 6.41 -11.93
C ALA A 185 -15.29 6.56 -13.29
N GLY A 186 -15.30 5.52 -14.13
CA GLY A 186 -14.68 5.53 -15.47
C GLY A 186 -15.64 5.85 -16.62
N ASP A 187 -16.95 5.88 -16.35
CA ASP A 187 -18.01 6.12 -17.34
C ASP A 187 -18.56 7.57 -17.31
N ALA A 188 -17.96 8.45 -16.50
CA ALA A 188 -18.35 9.86 -16.32
C ALA A 188 -17.24 10.81 -16.80
#